data_AF-C4LT53-F1
#
_entry.id   AF-C4LT53-F1
#
_cell.length_a   1.000
_cell.length_b   1.000
_cell.length_c   1.000
_cell.angle_alpha   90.00
_cell.angle_beta   90.00
_cell.angle_gamma   90.00
#
_symmetry.space_group_name_H-M   'P 1'
#
loop_
_entity.id
_entity.type
_entity.pdbx_description
1 polymer ?
#
loop_
_entity_poly.entity_id
_entity_poly.type
_entity_poly.pdbx_seq_one_letter_code
_entity_poly.pdbx_strand_id
1 'polypeptide(L)'
;MEQLGNPIGLNISLSIFKDTYLCDKELNSLKKTAIFNGLSGLYLRTIAWRVWLGVLPTPISINWVEVIKQNREKYNLLIKKYFDGDKQRDNNTESDEDIKDLNCRINKDIDRLFNMYDYFMDENFRNKIRRMLYIYAREHENMNYQQGFHELIAILYHSIDFDLSEQVHIQWKNESSFPKEYIPVVQCLIDRYYIENDCYILFECLMKQLGFVYEIKREQDRNETSVIQQKSDELFERINNIDKIYYDVLISHDIIPSVFGIRWIKMLFAREFHIEDVVEIWDAIFAYGENLKLVDGVFISMMLYVRNDIVERDDPTYTLRRLMKFPPVFALRPLIDMAVSICDRTSKISSIQQQNLVNFNPVKAKREKRKAAKFSAEKQHLSISKKEDITPSNQQSSIPVVGHKKIDKGMSRNKQKLIEIYNNLIDLAGTTNNDHIRLKEIEKMVNDVMNDL
;
A
#
# COMPACT_ATOMS: atom_id res chain seq x y z
N MET A 1 -17.07 -38.97 -11.96
CA MET A 1 -16.03 -39.22 -10.94
C MET A 1 -14.68 -39.26 -11.63
N GLU A 2 -14.20 -38.13 -12.11
CA GLU A 2 -12.82 -38.05 -12.61
C GLU A 2 -11.89 -37.99 -11.40
N GLN A 3 -10.85 -38.83 -11.46
CA GLN A 3 -9.89 -39.05 -10.39
C GLN A 3 -9.21 -37.73 -10.02
N LEU A 4 -9.52 -37.23 -8.82
CA LEU A 4 -8.63 -36.29 -8.12
C LEU A 4 -7.25 -36.94 -8.11
N GLY A 5 -6.28 -36.34 -8.79
CA GLY A 5 -4.89 -36.80 -8.78
C GLY A 5 -4.44 -36.96 -7.33
N ASN A 6 -3.74 -38.06 -7.02
CA ASN A 6 -3.15 -38.25 -5.69
C ASN A 6 -2.27 -37.03 -5.39
N PRO A 7 -2.56 -36.24 -4.34
CA PRO A 7 -1.73 -35.09 -4.00
C PRO A 7 -0.31 -35.60 -3.70
N ILE A 8 0.63 -35.21 -4.55
CA ILE A 8 2.04 -35.58 -4.44
C ILE A 8 2.60 -34.82 -3.24
N GLY A 9 2.84 -35.55 -2.16
CA GLY A 9 3.73 -35.24 -1.05
C GLY A 9 3.44 -33.92 -0.34
N LEU A 10 2.83 -33.95 0.84
CA LEU A 10 2.97 -32.87 1.81
C LEU A 10 2.45 -33.29 3.17
N ASN A 11 2.94 -32.59 4.19
CA ASN A 11 3.53 -33.31 5.28
C ASN A 11 3.15 -32.59 6.73
N ILE A 12 2.18 -33.00 7.61
CA ILE A 12 1.38 -32.47 8.77
C ILE A 12 0.78 -33.68 9.58
N SER A 13 0.73 -33.69 10.91
CA SER A 13 -0.05 -34.75 11.60
C SER A 13 -1.55 -34.49 11.46
N LEU A 14 -2.37 -35.46 11.03
CA LEU A 14 -3.83 -35.32 11.02
C LEU A 14 -4.38 -34.92 12.41
N SER A 15 -3.69 -35.30 13.49
CA SER A 15 -3.93 -34.79 14.85
C SER A 15 -3.84 -33.27 14.95
N ILE A 16 -2.81 -32.62 14.38
CA ILE A 16 -2.64 -31.16 14.45
C ILE A 16 -3.82 -30.47 13.75
N PHE A 17 -4.23 -30.96 12.57
CA PHE A 17 -5.38 -30.39 11.89
C PHE A 17 -6.66 -30.58 12.73
N LYS A 18 -6.86 -31.78 13.28
CA LYS A 18 -8.01 -32.07 14.14
C LYS A 18 -8.04 -31.16 15.37
N ASP A 19 -6.94 -31.07 16.09
CA ASP A 19 -6.81 -30.34 17.35
C ASP A 19 -6.94 -28.83 17.14
N THR A 20 -6.45 -28.33 16.00
CA THR A 20 -6.49 -26.90 15.65
C THR A 20 -7.84 -26.48 15.05
N TYR A 21 -8.36 -27.26 14.09
CA TYR A 21 -9.46 -26.84 13.22
C TYR A 21 -10.77 -27.61 13.48
N LEU A 22 -10.73 -28.86 13.95
CA LEU A 22 -11.95 -29.66 14.14
C LEU A 22 -12.48 -29.65 15.58
N CYS A 23 -11.65 -29.34 16.58
CA CYS A 23 -12.08 -29.18 17.97
C CYS A 23 -13.02 -27.99 18.17
N ASP A 24 -12.75 -26.86 17.50
CA ASP A 24 -13.62 -25.70 17.47
C ASP A 24 -13.88 -25.32 16.01
N LYS A 25 -14.99 -25.81 15.46
CA LYS A 25 -15.34 -25.65 14.04
C LYS A 25 -15.68 -24.20 13.66
N GLU A 26 -15.88 -23.32 14.63
CA GLU A 26 -16.06 -21.87 14.40
C GLU A 26 -14.76 -21.09 14.47
N LEU A 27 -13.66 -21.74 14.86
CA LEU A 27 -12.33 -21.15 15.05
C LEU A 27 -12.30 -20.02 16.07
N ASN A 28 -13.20 -20.00 17.06
CA ASN A 28 -13.23 -18.96 18.09
C ASN A 28 -11.99 -19.01 18.99
N SER A 29 -11.54 -20.22 19.36
CA SER A 29 -10.29 -20.40 20.11
C SER A 29 -9.09 -19.96 19.28
N LEU A 30 -9.04 -20.36 18.00
CA LEU A 30 -7.95 -20.01 17.11
C LEU A 30 -7.90 -18.50 16.83
N LYS A 31 -9.06 -17.83 16.72
CA LYS A 31 -9.14 -16.37 16.64
C LYS A 31 -8.49 -15.72 17.85
N LYS A 32 -8.80 -16.19 19.07
CA LYS A 32 -8.18 -15.66 20.29
C LYS A 32 -6.66 -15.88 20.28
N THR A 33 -6.19 -17.06 19.89
CA THR A 33 -4.75 -17.34 19.76
C THR A 33 -4.08 -16.40 18.76
N ALA A 34 -4.64 -16.23 17.56
CA ALA A 34 -4.11 -15.30 16.56
C ALA A 34 -4.06 -13.86 17.09
N ILE A 35 -5.13 -13.42 17.77
CA ILE A 35 -5.21 -12.07 18.33
C ILE A 35 -4.18 -11.86 19.43
N PHE A 36 -4.00 -12.79 20.37
CA PHE A 36 -3.24 -12.57 21.62
C PHE A 36 -1.86 -13.23 21.68
N ASN A 37 -1.60 -14.24 20.84
CA ASN A 37 -0.37 -15.02 20.85
C ASN A 37 0.33 -15.09 19.48
N GLY A 38 -0.37 -14.69 18.41
CA GLY A 38 0.08 -14.91 17.04
C GLY A 38 -0.06 -16.37 16.61
N LEU A 39 0.09 -16.64 15.31
CA LEU A 39 0.11 -18.01 14.77
C LEU A 39 1.53 -18.44 14.35
N SER A 40 2.55 -17.73 14.85
CA SER A 40 3.96 -18.07 14.66
C SER A 40 4.24 -19.46 15.24
N GLY A 41 4.45 -20.45 14.36
CA GLY A 41 4.65 -21.86 14.71
C GLY A 41 3.43 -22.75 14.47
N LEU A 42 2.27 -22.20 14.11
CA LEU A 42 1.16 -23.00 13.62
C LEU A 42 1.38 -23.39 12.17
N TYR A 43 1.26 -24.69 11.88
CA TYR A 43 1.22 -25.20 10.51
C TYR A 43 -0.14 -24.89 9.87
N LEU A 44 -0.11 -24.42 8.61
CA LEU A 44 -1.30 -24.10 7.81
C LEU A 44 -2.11 -22.88 8.29
N ARG A 45 -1.46 -21.82 8.78
CA ARG A 45 -2.15 -20.60 9.28
C ARG A 45 -3.13 -20.01 8.26
N THR A 46 -2.83 -20.13 6.97
CA THR A 46 -3.63 -19.58 5.87
C THR A 46 -5.00 -20.24 5.75
N ILE A 47 -5.24 -21.41 6.34
CA ILE A 47 -6.59 -21.99 6.45
C ILE A 47 -7.46 -21.08 7.32
N ALA A 48 -6.94 -20.58 8.43
CA ALA A 48 -7.63 -19.64 9.30
C ALA A 48 -7.94 -18.34 8.55
N TRP A 49 -6.97 -17.83 7.77
CA TRP A 49 -7.16 -16.63 6.93
C TRP A 49 -8.26 -16.82 5.89
N ARG A 50 -8.31 -17.98 5.21
CA ARG A 50 -9.39 -18.31 4.26
C ARG A 50 -10.76 -18.26 4.92
N VAL A 51 -10.88 -18.67 6.18
CA VAL A 51 -12.13 -18.54 6.93
C VAL A 51 -12.43 -17.08 7.28
N TRP A 52 -11.49 -16.38 7.89
CA TRP A 52 -11.72 -15.03 8.41
C TRP A 52 -11.89 -13.96 7.33
N LEU A 53 -11.31 -14.17 6.15
CA LEU A 53 -11.54 -13.34 4.98
C LEU A 53 -12.78 -13.74 4.18
N GLY A 54 -13.48 -14.82 4.56
CA GLY A 54 -14.75 -15.23 3.96
C GLY A 54 -14.62 -16.10 2.69
N VAL A 55 -13.45 -16.68 2.43
CA VAL A 55 -13.25 -17.67 1.34
C VAL A 55 -13.94 -18.99 1.66
N LEU A 56 -13.86 -19.43 2.92
CA LEU A 56 -14.42 -20.70 3.39
C LEU A 56 -15.48 -20.44 4.46
N PRO A 57 -16.65 -21.10 4.39
CA PRO A 57 -17.73 -20.87 5.35
C PRO A 57 -17.42 -21.48 6.71
N THR A 58 -17.99 -20.91 7.77
CA THR A 58 -18.06 -21.53 9.11
C THR A 58 -19.48 -22.04 9.38
N PRO A 59 -19.65 -23.11 10.17
CA PRO A 59 -18.60 -23.95 10.75
C PRO A 59 -17.89 -24.84 9.71
N ILE A 60 -16.69 -25.34 10.06
CA ILE A 60 -15.90 -26.25 9.23
C ILE A 60 -16.71 -27.51 8.87
N SER A 61 -16.87 -27.76 7.57
CA SER A 61 -17.67 -28.86 7.05
C SER A 61 -17.04 -29.52 5.82
N ILE A 62 -17.50 -30.73 5.51
CA ILE A 62 -17.06 -31.49 4.32
C ILE A 62 -17.38 -30.77 3.01
N ASN A 63 -18.35 -29.85 3.01
CA ASN A 63 -18.74 -29.04 1.86
C ASN A 63 -17.63 -28.06 1.43
N TRP A 64 -16.61 -27.83 2.26
CA TRP A 64 -15.43 -27.08 1.86
C TRP A 64 -14.76 -27.62 0.60
N VAL A 65 -14.82 -28.95 0.37
CA VAL A 65 -14.30 -29.55 -0.86
C VAL A 65 -14.95 -28.93 -2.09
N GLU A 66 -16.27 -28.77 -2.07
CA GLU A 66 -17.02 -28.21 -3.20
C GLU A 66 -16.72 -26.71 -3.36
N VAL A 67 -16.71 -25.96 -2.25
CA VAL A 67 -16.36 -24.52 -2.27
C VAL A 67 -14.96 -24.30 -2.85
N ILE A 68 -13.97 -25.08 -2.41
CA ILE A 68 -12.58 -24.99 -2.91
C ILE A 68 -12.53 -25.30 -4.40
N LYS A 69 -13.21 -26.36 -4.86
CA LYS A 69 -13.26 -26.72 -6.29
C LYS A 69 -13.91 -25.65 -7.13
N GLN A 70 -15.03 -25.09 -6.70
CA GLN A 70 -15.72 -24.01 -7.40
C GLN A 70 -14.85 -22.75 -7.49
N ASN A 71 -14.18 -22.38 -6.40
CA ASN A 71 -13.25 -21.26 -6.37
C ASN A 71 -12.05 -21.46 -7.31
N ARG A 72 -11.48 -22.68 -7.34
CA ARG A 72 -10.38 -23.04 -8.24
C ARG A 72 -10.82 -23.01 -9.70
N GLU A 73 -12.01 -23.55 -10.01
CA GLU A 73 -12.54 -23.52 -11.37
C GLU A 73 -12.88 -22.11 -11.83
N LYS A 74 -13.41 -21.26 -10.95
CA LYS A 74 -13.58 -19.82 -11.22
C LYS A 74 -12.27 -19.20 -11.73
N TYR A 75 -11.16 -19.41 -11.02
CA TYR A 75 -9.87 -18.86 -11.46
C TYR A 75 -9.35 -19.54 -12.74
N ASN A 76 -9.52 -20.85 -12.90
CA ASN A 76 -9.13 -21.55 -14.13
C ASN A 76 -9.85 -21.00 -15.37
N LEU A 77 -11.14 -20.68 -15.24
CA LEU A 77 -11.92 -20.05 -16.32
C LEU A 77 -11.37 -18.66 -16.66
N LEU A 78 -10.93 -17.88 -15.67
CA LEU A 78 -10.27 -16.59 -15.89
C LEU A 78 -8.91 -16.74 -16.58
N ILE A 79 -8.10 -17.72 -16.20
CA ILE A 79 -6.86 -18.04 -16.92
C ILE A 79 -7.18 -18.35 -18.38
N LYS A 80 -8.13 -19.26 -18.65
CA LYS A 80 -8.52 -19.62 -20.03
C LYS A 80 -9.03 -18.41 -20.83
N LYS A 81 -9.72 -17.48 -20.16
CA LYS A 81 -10.24 -16.24 -20.77
C LYS A 81 -9.11 -15.30 -21.20
N TYR A 82 -8.08 -15.12 -20.38
CA TYR A 82 -7.04 -14.10 -20.62
C TYR A 82 -5.70 -14.65 -21.13
N PHE A 83 -5.46 -15.95 -21.04
CA PHE A 83 -4.18 -16.58 -21.35
C PHE A 83 -4.35 -17.85 -22.19
N ASP A 84 -3.33 -18.15 -23.00
CA ASP A 84 -3.12 -19.41 -23.70
C ASP A 84 -1.75 -19.96 -23.31
N GLY A 85 -1.76 -20.90 -22.36
CA GLY A 85 -0.54 -21.25 -21.60
C GLY A 85 -0.01 -20.04 -20.83
N ASP A 86 1.25 -19.71 -21.03
CA ASP A 86 1.88 -18.52 -20.42
C ASP A 86 1.75 -17.25 -21.27
N LYS A 87 1.19 -17.35 -22.49
CA LYS A 87 1.00 -16.19 -23.36
C LYS A 87 -0.33 -15.52 -23.04
N GLN A 88 -0.30 -14.20 -22.85
CA GLN A 88 -1.52 -13.42 -22.76
C GLN A 88 -2.24 -13.44 -24.12
N ARG A 89 -3.56 -13.55 -24.11
CA ARG A 89 -4.39 -13.47 -25.31
C ARG A 89 -4.57 -12.01 -25.75
N ASP A 90 -4.58 -11.80 -27.06
CA ASP A 90 -4.98 -10.53 -27.66
C ASP A 90 -6.51 -10.44 -27.60
N ASN A 91 -7.04 -9.51 -26.80
CA ASN A 91 -8.47 -9.28 -26.70
C ASN A 91 -8.88 -8.21 -27.71
N ASN A 92 -9.67 -8.57 -28.73
CA ASN A 92 -10.17 -7.68 -29.79
C ASN A 92 -10.96 -6.45 -29.30
N THR A 93 -11.34 -6.39 -28.02
CA THR A 93 -12.14 -5.32 -27.42
C THR A 93 -11.31 -4.14 -26.93
N GLU A 94 -9.99 -4.27 -26.81
CA GLU A 94 -9.13 -3.25 -26.21
C GLU A 94 -8.00 -2.82 -27.12
N SER A 95 -7.52 -1.60 -26.89
CA SER A 95 -6.33 -1.14 -27.59
C SER A 95 -5.10 -1.88 -27.07
N ASP A 96 -4.20 -2.27 -27.99
CA ASP A 96 -2.90 -2.85 -27.63
C ASP A 96 -2.10 -1.93 -26.67
N GLU A 97 -2.37 -0.63 -26.70
CA GLU A 97 -1.74 0.37 -25.84
C GLU A 97 -2.17 0.25 -24.38
N ASP A 98 -3.46 0.05 -24.08
CA ASP A 98 -3.97 -0.06 -22.70
C ASP A 98 -3.43 -1.32 -22.02
N ILE A 99 -3.42 -2.43 -22.76
CA ILE A 99 -2.86 -3.71 -22.29
C ILE A 99 -1.36 -3.54 -21.98
N LYS A 100 -0.63 -2.87 -22.88
CA LYS A 100 0.81 -2.61 -22.72
C LYS A 100 1.10 -1.70 -21.54
N ASP A 101 0.29 -0.67 -21.32
CA ASP A 101 0.42 0.22 -20.14
C ASP A 101 0.19 -0.55 -18.84
N LEU A 102 -0.89 -1.33 -18.76
CA LEU A 102 -1.21 -2.14 -17.58
C LEU A 102 -0.05 -3.09 -17.24
N ASN A 103 0.44 -3.84 -18.22
CA ASN A 103 1.57 -4.74 -18.05
C ASN A 103 2.85 -3.97 -17.65
N CYS A 104 3.08 -2.79 -18.21
CA CYS A 104 4.22 -1.94 -17.83
C CYS A 104 4.14 -1.53 -16.35
N ARG A 105 2.96 -1.11 -15.87
CA ARG A 105 2.74 -0.73 -14.46
C ARG A 105 2.95 -1.91 -13.52
N ILE A 106 2.40 -3.08 -13.85
CA ILE A 106 2.57 -4.30 -13.06
C ILE A 106 4.04 -4.72 -13.01
N ASN A 107 4.73 -4.76 -14.16
CA ASN A 107 6.13 -5.21 -14.22
C ASN A 107 7.07 -4.29 -13.46
N LYS A 108 6.92 -2.96 -13.60
CA LYS A 108 7.71 -1.98 -12.83
C LYS A 108 7.63 -2.19 -11.32
N ASP A 109 6.49 -2.64 -10.84
CA ASP A 109 6.25 -2.89 -9.42
C ASP A 109 6.80 -4.25 -8.96
N ILE A 110 6.67 -5.27 -9.78
CA ILE A 110 7.18 -6.62 -9.47
C ILE A 110 8.71 -6.67 -9.52
N ASP A 111 9.35 -5.93 -10.43
CA ASP A 111 10.82 -5.92 -10.56
C ASP A 111 11.53 -5.33 -9.32
N ARG A 112 10.80 -4.58 -8.49
CA ARG A 112 11.27 -3.99 -7.22
C ARG A 112 10.67 -4.64 -5.97
N LEU A 113 9.82 -5.66 -6.12
CA LEU A 113 9.11 -6.32 -5.04
C LEU A 113 10.09 -7.07 -4.14
N PHE A 114 10.26 -6.58 -2.90
CA PHE A 114 11.01 -7.25 -1.84
C PHE A 114 12.36 -7.84 -2.29
N ASN A 115 13.11 -7.09 -3.10
CA ASN A 115 14.39 -7.50 -3.69
C ASN A 115 15.51 -7.84 -2.68
N MET A 116 15.23 -7.77 -1.38
CA MET A 116 16.14 -8.21 -0.33
C MET A 116 16.00 -9.71 -0.02
N TYR A 117 14.98 -10.40 -0.55
CA TYR A 117 14.79 -11.84 -0.35
C TYR A 117 14.79 -12.58 -1.69
N ASP A 118 15.58 -13.64 -1.77
CA ASP A 118 15.74 -14.46 -2.99
C ASP A 118 14.41 -15.08 -3.45
N TYR A 119 13.52 -15.41 -2.51
CA TYR A 119 12.20 -15.96 -2.81
C TYR A 119 11.40 -15.08 -3.80
N PHE A 120 11.38 -13.76 -3.60
CA PHE A 120 10.62 -12.83 -4.45
C PHE A 120 11.31 -12.52 -5.78
N MET A 121 12.55 -12.97 -5.96
CA MET A 121 13.30 -12.87 -7.20
C MET A 121 13.05 -14.05 -8.16
N ASP A 122 12.42 -15.13 -7.68
CA ASP A 122 12.09 -16.27 -8.52
C ASP A 122 11.11 -15.88 -9.64
N GLU A 123 11.49 -16.14 -10.89
CA GLU A 123 10.68 -15.72 -12.03
C GLU A 123 9.40 -16.55 -12.17
N ASN A 124 9.37 -17.79 -11.70
CA ASN A 124 8.11 -18.56 -11.70
C ASN A 124 7.09 -17.92 -10.74
N PHE A 125 7.52 -17.54 -9.54
CA PHE A 125 6.73 -16.77 -8.58
C PHE A 125 6.26 -15.45 -9.22
N ARG A 126 7.18 -14.65 -9.75
CA ARG A 126 6.85 -13.34 -10.36
C ARG A 126 5.86 -13.45 -11.51
N ASN A 127 5.99 -14.47 -12.35
CA ASN A 127 5.05 -14.72 -13.46
C ASN A 127 3.63 -15.04 -12.95
N LYS A 128 3.51 -15.81 -11.85
CA LYS A 128 2.20 -16.05 -11.21
C LYS A 128 1.61 -14.77 -10.63
N ILE A 129 2.43 -13.94 -9.97
CA ILE A 129 1.99 -12.65 -9.45
C ILE A 129 1.54 -11.72 -10.58
N ARG A 130 2.32 -11.61 -11.68
CA ARG A 130 1.96 -10.84 -12.90
C ARG A 130 0.60 -11.26 -13.42
N ARG A 131 0.40 -12.57 -13.62
CA ARG A 131 -0.84 -13.16 -14.14
C ARG A 131 -2.04 -12.87 -13.24
N MET A 132 -1.93 -13.14 -11.94
CA MET A 132 -3.02 -12.88 -10.98
C MET A 132 -3.40 -11.40 -10.93
N LEU A 133 -2.42 -10.48 -10.91
CA LEU A 133 -2.67 -9.04 -10.88
C LEU A 133 -3.29 -8.53 -12.17
N TYR A 134 -2.83 -9.04 -13.32
CA TYR A 134 -3.44 -8.74 -14.61
C TYR A 134 -4.91 -9.17 -14.62
N ILE A 135 -5.20 -10.43 -14.28
CA ILE A 135 -6.56 -10.96 -14.22
C ILE A 135 -7.42 -10.12 -13.28
N TYR A 136 -6.90 -9.79 -12.08
CA TYR A 136 -7.63 -8.95 -11.13
C TYR A 136 -7.95 -7.57 -11.71
N ALA A 137 -6.97 -6.89 -12.32
CA ALA A 137 -7.18 -5.58 -12.91
C ALA A 137 -8.22 -5.59 -14.04
N ARG A 138 -8.28 -6.68 -14.81
CA ARG A 138 -9.23 -6.89 -15.90
C ARG A 138 -10.64 -7.21 -15.43
N GLU A 139 -10.79 -7.98 -14.35
CA GLU A 139 -12.11 -8.32 -13.80
C GLU A 139 -12.69 -7.19 -12.92
N HIS A 140 -11.84 -6.29 -12.44
CA HIS A 140 -12.22 -5.18 -11.54
C HIS A 140 -11.87 -3.82 -12.14
N GLU A 141 -12.36 -3.53 -13.35
CA GLU A 141 -11.98 -2.33 -14.13
C GLU A 141 -12.14 -1.00 -13.38
N ASN A 142 -13.15 -0.89 -12.51
CA ASN A 142 -13.39 0.28 -11.66
C ASN A 142 -12.23 0.57 -10.69
N MET A 143 -11.55 -0.47 -10.23
CA MET A 143 -10.39 -0.35 -9.34
C MET A 143 -9.08 -0.39 -10.15
N ASN A 144 -9.05 -1.21 -11.20
CA ASN A 144 -7.89 -1.54 -12.03
C ASN A 144 -6.69 -1.97 -11.15
N TYR A 145 -5.51 -2.12 -11.74
CA TYR A 145 -4.29 -2.30 -10.98
C TYR A 145 -3.91 -0.99 -10.27
N GLN A 146 -3.73 -1.05 -8.95
CA GLN A 146 -3.19 0.05 -8.14
C GLN A 146 -1.85 -0.35 -7.55
N GLN A 147 -0.92 0.62 -7.49
CA GLN A 147 0.38 0.40 -6.87
C GLN A 147 0.21 -0.10 -5.44
N GLY A 148 0.89 -1.21 -5.14
CA GLY A 148 0.90 -1.88 -3.86
C GLY A 148 0.10 -3.18 -3.81
N PHE A 149 -0.74 -3.48 -4.81
CA PHE A 149 -1.39 -4.80 -4.91
C PHE A 149 -0.36 -5.94 -5.00
N HIS A 150 0.76 -5.70 -5.70
CA HIS A 150 1.86 -6.65 -5.81
C HIS A 150 2.43 -7.08 -4.46
N GLU A 151 2.45 -6.19 -3.46
CA GLU A 151 2.97 -6.52 -2.13
C GLU A 151 1.98 -7.36 -1.35
N LEU A 152 0.70 -6.96 -1.38
CA LEU A 152 -0.37 -7.68 -0.70
C LEU A 152 -0.47 -9.12 -1.20
N ILE A 153 -0.56 -9.31 -2.52
CA ILE A 153 -0.69 -10.63 -3.12
C ILE A 153 0.58 -11.47 -2.96
N ALA A 154 1.77 -10.85 -2.96
CA ALA A 154 3.03 -11.54 -2.74
C ALA A 154 3.13 -12.12 -1.33
N ILE A 155 2.72 -11.36 -0.31
CA ILE A 155 2.72 -11.83 1.09
C ILE A 155 1.70 -12.95 1.28
N LEU A 156 0.50 -12.85 0.67
CA LEU A 156 -0.49 -13.93 0.69
C LEU A 156 0.07 -15.19 0.03
N TYR A 157 0.65 -15.08 -1.18
CA TYR A 157 1.22 -16.22 -1.89
C TYR A 157 2.35 -16.86 -1.08
N HIS A 158 3.29 -16.06 -0.60
CA HIS A 158 4.40 -16.52 0.23
C HIS A 158 3.90 -17.23 1.48
N SER A 159 2.86 -16.71 2.15
CA SER A 159 2.29 -17.34 3.35
C SER A 159 1.67 -18.71 3.04
N ILE A 160 0.97 -18.86 1.91
CA ILE A 160 0.40 -20.14 1.48
C ILE A 160 1.52 -21.12 1.09
N ASP A 161 2.50 -20.68 0.32
CA ASP A 161 3.61 -21.55 -0.10
C ASP A 161 4.51 -21.95 1.09
N PHE A 162 4.71 -21.06 2.07
CA PHE A 162 5.42 -21.37 3.30
C PHE A 162 4.69 -22.43 4.14
N ASP A 163 3.37 -22.27 4.32
CA ASP A 163 2.49 -23.25 4.98
C ASP A 163 2.54 -24.63 4.30
N LEU A 164 2.80 -24.65 2.99
CA LEU A 164 2.87 -25.83 2.14
C LEU A 164 4.31 -26.21 1.76
N SER A 165 5.33 -25.63 2.39
CA SER A 165 6.72 -25.93 2.05
C SER A 165 7.15 -27.29 2.60
N GLU A 166 8.15 -27.91 1.97
CA GLU A 166 8.58 -29.29 2.27
C GLU A 166 9.01 -29.52 3.73
N GLN A 167 9.29 -28.47 4.51
CA GLN A 167 9.72 -28.56 5.91
C GLN A 167 8.61 -29.01 6.88
N VAL A 168 7.35 -28.93 6.47
CA VAL A 168 6.23 -29.54 7.19
C VAL A 168 6.31 -31.03 6.78
N HIS A 169 6.46 -32.02 7.69
CA HIS A 169 6.51 -33.49 7.40
C HIS A 169 5.29 -34.37 7.99
N ILE A 170 4.34 -34.98 7.19
CA ILE A 170 3.00 -35.72 7.36
C ILE A 170 3.43 -37.15 7.14
N GLN A 171 3.66 -37.84 8.22
CA GLN A 171 3.39 -39.26 8.14
C GLN A 171 1.88 -39.42 8.15
N TRP A 172 1.29 -39.94 7.06
CA TRP A 172 -0.08 -40.50 7.07
C TRP A 172 -0.04 -41.78 7.91
N LYS A 173 0.37 -41.66 9.18
CA LYS A 173 0.18 -42.74 10.13
C LYS A 173 -1.32 -42.87 10.27
N ASN A 174 -1.81 -44.11 10.15
CA ASN A 174 -3.21 -44.48 10.32
C ASN A 174 -3.68 -44.06 11.72
N GLU A 175 -4.03 -42.79 11.87
CA GLU A 175 -4.57 -42.25 13.10
C GLU A 175 -6.03 -42.63 13.13
N SER A 176 -6.33 -43.70 13.84
CA SER A 176 -7.67 -44.27 13.98
C SER A 176 -8.70 -43.27 14.51
N SER A 177 -8.25 -42.16 15.14
CA SER A 177 -9.10 -41.14 15.75
C SER A 177 -9.47 -39.96 14.83
N PHE A 178 -8.88 -39.84 13.64
CA PHE A 178 -9.20 -38.75 12.72
C PHE A 178 -10.53 -39.03 11.98
N PRO A 179 -11.47 -38.09 11.92
CA PRO A 179 -12.73 -38.32 11.21
C PRO A 179 -12.50 -38.40 9.69
N LYS A 180 -12.71 -39.59 9.11
CA LYS A 180 -12.31 -39.92 7.73
C LYS A 180 -13.01 -39.06 6.69
N GLU A 181 -14.22 -38.57 6.98
CA GLU A 181 -14.99 -37.69 6.12
C GLU A 181 -14.33 -36.33 5.86
N TYR A 182 -13.38 -35.90 6.72
CA TYR A 182 -12.61 -34.67 6.53
C TYR A 182 -11.27 -34.88 5.80
N ILE A 183 -10.87 -36.12 5.50
CA ILE A 183 -9.64 -36.40 4.74
C ILE A 183 -9.64 -35.68 3.38
N PRO A 184 -10.72 -35.72 2.58
CA PRO A 184 -10.76 -34.99 1.31
C PRO A 184 -10.64 -33.47 1.48
N VAL A 185 -11.14 -32.91 2.59
CA VAL A 185 -11.02 -31.48 2.91
C VAL A 185 -9.54 -31.12 3.09
N VAL A 186 -8.82 -31.89 3.93
CA VAL A 186 -7.39 -31.68 4.17
C VAL A 186 -6.61 -31.83 2.87
N GLN A 187 -6.87 -32.86 2.08
CA GLN A 187 -6.22 -33.08 0.78
C GLN A 187 -6.40 -31.90 -0.17
N CYS A 188 -7.60 -31.32 -0.25
CA CYS A 188 -7.81 -30.13 -1.06
C CYS A 188 -7.03 -28.93 -0.52
N LEU A 189 -7.02 -28.69 0.79
CA LEU A 189 -6.37 -27.52 1.41
C LEU A 189 -4.84 -27.51 1.22
N ILE A 190 -4.21 -28.69 1.17
CA ILE A 190 -2.75 -28.83 1.08
C ILE A 190 -2.23 -29.05 -0.34
N ASP A 191 -3.10 -28.96 -1.34
CA ASP A 191 -2.72 -29.23 -2.72
C ASP A 191 -1.91 -28.07 -3.33
N ARG A 192 -0.59 -28.26 -3.42
CA ARG A 192 0.36 -27.26 -3.94
C ARG A 192 0.10 -26.87 -5.40
N TYR A 193 -0.57 -27.73 -6.16
CA TYR A 193 -0.88 -27.43 -7.56
C TYR A 193 -1.76 -26.18 -7.70
N TYR A 194 -2.56 -25.88 -6.67
CA TYR A 194 -3.54 -24.80 -6.68
C TYR A 194 -3.16 -23.60 -5.82
N ILE A 195 -1.89 -23.41 -5.46
CA ILE A 195 -1.45 -22.23 -4.67
C ILE A 195 -1.84 -20.93 -5.38
N GLU A 196 -1.67 -20.85 -6.70
CA GLU A 196 -2.04 -19.67 -7.49
C GLU A 196 -3.55 -19.41 -7.42
N ASN A 197 -4.38 -20.45 -7.63
CA ASN A 197 -5.83 -20.34 -7.55
C ASN A 197 -6.29 -19.87 -6.16
N ASP A 198 -5.79 -20.52 -5.12
CA ASP A 198 -6.18 -20.25 -3.75
C ASP A 198 -5.72 -18.84 -3.32
N CYS A 199 -4.53 -18.43 -3.77
CA CYS A 199 -4.02 -17.08 -3.54
C CYS A 199 -4.87 -16.01 -4.22
N TYR A 200 -5.24 -16.19 -5.49
CA TYR A 200 -6.09 -15.25 -6.21
C TYR A 200 -7.43 -15.06 -5.50
N ILE A 201 -8.07 -16.14 -5.08
CA ILE A 201 -9.38 -16.09 -4.40
C ILE A 201 -9.26 -15.43 -3.02
N LEU A 202 -8.19 -15.73 -2.28
CA LEU A 202 -7.90 -15.08 -0.99
C LEU A 202 -7.65 -13.58 -1.17
N PHE A 203 -6.88 -13.21 -2.19
CA PHE A 203 -6.62 -11.82 -2.56
C PHE A 203 -7.90 -11.09 -2.96
N GLU A 204 -8.77 -11.70 -3.79
CA GLU A 204 -10.05 -11.10 -4.15
C GLU A 204 -10.92 -10.82 -2.92
N CYS A 205 -10.96 -11.74 -1.96
CA CYS A 205 -11.72 -11.55 -0.72
C CYS A 205 -11.11 -10.46 0.18
N LEU A 206 -9.78 -10.40 0.28
CA LEU A 206 -9.08 -9.31 0.97
C LEU A 206 -9.41 -7.95 0.33
N MET A 207 -9.35 -7.87 -1.00
CA MET A 207 -9.60 -6.65 -1.73
C MET A 207 -11.05 -6.19 -1.65
N LYS A 208 -12.03 -7.10 -1.52
CA LYS A 208 -13.43 -6.74 -1.22
C LYS A 208 -13.53 -5.99 0.11
N GLN A 209 -12.81 -6.41 1.15
CA GLN A 209 -12.78 -5.72 2.44
C GLN A 209 -12.01 -4.39 2.37
N LEU A 210 -10.98 -4.31 1.52
CA LEU A 210 -10.18 -3.09 1.29
C LEU A 210 -10.77 -2.16 0.23
N GLY A 211 -11.90 -2.47 -0.40
CA GLY A 211 -12.38 -1.74 -1.59
C GLY A 211 -12.47 -0.23 -1.39
N PHE A 212 -12.97 0.21 -0.23
CA PHE A 212 -13.08 1.63 0.15
C PHE A 212 -11.73 2.36 0.25
N VAL A 213 -10.65 1.62 0.50
CA VAL A 213 -9.27 2.14 0.63
C VAL A 213 -8.70 2.53 -0.75
N TYR A 214 -9.17 1.88 -1.81
CA TYR A 214 -8.69 2.03 -3.19
C TYR A 214 -9.67 2.74 -4.12
N GLU A 215 -10.73 3.34 -3.58
CA GLU A 215 -11.69 4.10 -4.36
C GLU A 215 -11.01 5.23 -5.16
N ILE A 216 -11.20 5.18 -6.47
CA ILE A 216 -10.69 6.19 -7.41
C ILE A 216 -11.69 7.34 -7.46
N LYS A 217 -11.22 8.56 -7.21
CA LYS A 217 -12.07 9.74 -7.34
C LYS A 217 -12.45 9.96 -8.79
N ARG A 218 -13.73 10.25 -9.03
CA ARG A 218 -14.19 10.77 -10.33
C ARG A 218 -13.59 12.14 -10.57
N GLU A 219 -13.50 12.54 -11.85
CA GLU A 219 -12.90 13.81 -12.23
C GLU A 219 -13.60 15.04 -11.61
N GLN A 220 -14.91 14.90 -11.35
CA GLN A 220 -15.74 15.91 -10.72
C GLN A 220 -15.40 16.09 -9.23
N ASP A 221 -14.89 15.03 -8.58
CA ASP A 221 -14.64 14.97 -7.14
C ASP A 221 -13.15 15.22 -6.80
N ARG A 222 -12.32 15.65 -7.77
CA ARG A 222 -10.86 15.82 -7.59
C ARG A 222 -10.51 16.70 -6.38
N ASN A 223 -11.32 17.71 -6.10
CA ASN A 223 -11.10 18.66 -5.01
C ASN A 223 -11.50 18.13 -3.63
N GLU A 224 -12.32 17.09 -3.59
CA GLU A 224 -12.82 16.47 -2.36
C GLU A 224 -11.72 15.64 -1.67
N THR A 225 -11.98 15.19 -0.45
CA THR A 225 -11.03 14.36 0.32
C THR A 225 -11.36 12.90 0.08
N SER A 226 -10.39 12.04 -0.29
CA SER A 226 -10.70 10.61 -0.50
C SER A 226 -11.09 9.94 0.81
N VAL A 227 -11.89 8.87 0.74
CA VAL A 227 -12.30 8.08 1.91
C VAL A 227 -11.10 7.64 2.75
N ILE A 228 -10.04 7.16 2.11
CA ILE A 228 -8.82 6.78 2.86
C ILE A 228 -8.13 7.97 3.53
N GLN A 229 -8.15 9.15 2.90
CA GLN A 229 -7.58 10.33 3.52
C GLN A 229 -8.42 10.78 4.71
N GLN A 230 -9.75 10.72 4.59
CA GLN A 230 -10.66 10.99 5.72
C GLN A 230 -10.41 10.00 6.87
N LYS A 231 -10.32 8.70 6.58
CA LYS A 231 -9.97 7.68 7.59
C LYS A 231 -8.62 7.95 8.25
N SER A 232 -7.58 8.30 7.47
CA SER A 232 -6.28 8.64 8.04
C SER A 232 -6.34 9.88 8.93
N ASP A 233 -7.11 10.90 8.56
CA ASP A 233 -7.29 12.12 9.34
C ASP A 233 -8.06 11.79 10.64
N GLU A 234 -9.13 11.00 10.57
CA GLU A 234 -9.93 10.54 11.72
C GLU A 234 -9.12 9.72 12.72
N LEU A 235 -8.29 8.78 12.25
CA LEU A 235 -7.42 7.99 13.13
C LEU A 235 -6.39 8.84 13.85
N PHE A 236 -5.86 9.86 13.17
CA PHE A 236 -4.93 10.80 13.78
C PHE A 236 -5.63 11.69 14.81
N GLU A 237 -6.83 12.18 14.51
CA GLU A 237 -7.66 12.96 15.45
C GLU A 237 -8.01 12.16 16.72
N ARG A 238 -8.20 10.84 16.62
CA ARG A 238 -8.44 9.99 17.79
C ARG A 238 -7.31 10.03 18.82
N ILE A 239 -6.08 10.37 18.41
CA ILE A 239 -4.96 10.55 19.34
C ILE A 239 -5.26 11.66 20.34
N ASN A 240 -6.00 12.72 19.96
CA ASN A 240 -6.39 13.82 20.86
C ASN A 240 -7.12 13.33 22.12
N ASN A 241 -7.94 12.27 21.99
CA ASN A 241 -8.70 11.69 23.10
C ASN A 241 -7.88 10.69 23.93
N ILE A 242 -6.76 10.20 23.39
CA ILE A 242 -5.90 9.19 24.03
C ILE A 242 -4.73 9.88 24.74
N ASP A 243 -4.05 10.79 24.04
CA ASP A 243 -2.93 11.58 24.52
C ASP A 243 -2.96 12.98 23.90
N LYS A 244 -3.56 13.91 24.64
CA LYS A 244 -3.71 15.30 24.22
C LYS A 244 -2.36 15.99 24.01
N ILE A 245 -1.40 15.75 24.89
CA ILE A 245 -0.08 16.40 24.86
C ILE A 245 0.66 15.99 23.59
N TYR A 246 0.69 14.69 23.29
CA TYR A 246 1.31 14.19 22.08
C TYR A 246 0.61 14.69 20.82
N TYR A 247 -0.73 14.69 20.82
CA TYR A 247 -1.50 15.24 19.71
C TYR A 247 -1.17 16.73 19.46
N ASP A 248 -1.04 17.55 20.52
CA ASP A 248 -0.68 18.95 20.39
C ASP A 248 0.73 19.15 19.80
N VAL A 249 1.69 18.29 20.14
CA VAL A 249 3.02 18.26 19.51
C VAL A 249 2.92 17.90 18.03
N LEU A 250 2.13 16.88 17.67
CA LEU A 250 1.95 16.52 16.26
C LEU A 250 1.29 17.65 15.45
N ILE A 251 0.36 18.37 16.07
CA ILE A 251 -0.27 19.55 15.46
C ILE A 251 0.71 20.73 15.38
N SER A 252 1.55 20.98 16.39
CA SER A 252 2.56 22.06 16.34
C SER A 252 3.63 21.77 15.28
N HIS A 253 4.00 20.49 15.13
CA HIS A 253 4.88 19.97 14.07
C HIS A 253 4.21 19.90 12.70
N ASP A 254 2.94 20.31 12.61
CA ASP A 254 2.28 20.55 11.33
C ASP A 254 2.17 19.27 10.47
N ILE A 255 2.12 18.12 11.16
CA ILE A 255 2.05 16.77 10.61
C ILE A 255 0.75 16.56 9.85
N ILE A 256 0.87 16.08 8.62
CA ILE A 256 -0.27 15.69 7.78
C ILE A 256 -0.38 14.17 7.79
N PRO A 257 -1.46 13.59 8.34
CA PRO A 257 -1.62 12.14 8.45
C PRO A 257 -1.52 11.43 7.10
N SER A 258 -2.13 12.02 6.06
CA SER A 258 -2.16 11.42 4.72
C SER A 258 -0.80 11.25 4.05
N VAL A 259 0.26 11.89 4.55
CA VAL A 259 1.63 11.77 3.97
C VAL A 259 2.24 10.40 4.26
N PHE A 260 1.94 9.81 5.43
CA PHE A 260 2.42 8.47 5.82
C PHE A 260 1.27 7.46 5.95
N GLY A 261 0.13 7.90 6.50
CA GLY A 261 -0.95 7.04 6.95
C GLY A 261 -1.71 6.34 5.83
N ILE A 262 -1.86 6.98 4.66
CA ILE A 262 -2.45 6.35 3.47
C ILE A 262 -1.68 5.08 3.09
N ARG A 263 -0.35 5.15 3.13
CA ARG A 263 0.54 4.03 2.77
C ARG A 263 0.46 2.92 3.80
N TRP A 264 0.48 3.26 5.09
CA TRP A 264 0.33 2.29 6.19
C TRP A 264 -0.96 1.49 6.05
N ILE A 265 -2.09 2.18 5.82
CA ILE A 265 -3.40 1.53 5.69
C ILE A 265 -3.50 0.72 4.39
N LYS A 266 -3.12 1.30 3.24
CA LYS A 266 -3.19 0.61 1.93
C LYS A 266 -2.39 -0.69 1.96
N MET A 267 -1.17 -0.64 2.49
CA MET A 267 -0.27 -1.80 2.46
C MET A 267 -0.42 -2.72 3.66
N LEU A 268 -1.46 -2.51 4.49
CA LEU A 268 -1.65 -3.25 5.75
C LEU A 268 -0.33 -3.36 6.53
N PHE A 269 0.37 -2.22 6.62
CA PHE A 269 1.63 -2.04 7.33
C PHE A 269 2.84 -2.82 6.77
N ALA A 270 2.70 -3.48 5.62
CA ALA A 270 3.74 -4.33 5.02
C ALA A 270 5.06 -3.62 4.70
N ARG A 271 5.06 -2.29 4.63
CA ARG A 271 6.24 -1.46 4.36
C ARG A 271 6.96 -0.98 5.63
N GLU A 272 6.35 -1.13 6.81
CA GLU A 272 6.92 -0.66 8.07
C GLU A 272 7.61 -1.77 8.86
N PHE A 273 7.31 -3.03 8.54
CA PHE A 273 7.74 -4.20 9.29
C PHE A 273 8.40 -5.23 8.37
N HIS A 274 9.20 -6.11 8.97
CA HIS A 274 9.75 -7.25 8.25
C HIS A 274 8.65 -8.28 7.96
N ILE A 275 8.79 -9.10 6.92
CA ILE A 275 7.69 -9.94 6.43
C ILE A 275 7.13 -10.90 7.50
N GLU A 276 7.94 -11.50 8.37
CA GLU A 276 7.41 -12.39 9.42
C GLU A 276 6.58 -11.61 10.45
N ASP A 277 6.97 -10.38 10.79
CA ASP A 277 6.18 -9.49 11.64
C ASP A 277 4.87 -9.09 10.96
N VAL A 278 4.90 -8.83 9.64
CA VAL A 278 3.69 -8.48 8.87
C VAL A 278 2.68 -9.61 8.91
N VAL A 279 3.13 -10.85 8.75
CA VAL A 279 2.25 -12.03 8.81
C VAL A 279 1.63 -12.17 10.21
N GLU A 280 2.37 -11.92 11.28
CA GLU A 280 1.82 -11.94 12.66
C GLU A 280 0.82 -10.79 12.91
N ILE A 281 1.08 -9.59 12.37
CA ILE A 281 0.10 -8.49 12.39
C ILE A 281 -1.18 -8.92 11.64
N TRP A 282 -1.03 -9.59 10.48
CA TRP A 282 -2.16 -10.03 9.67
C TRP A 282 -2.97 -11.14 10.33
N ASP A 283 -2.32 -12.06 11.06
CA ASP A 283 -3.01 -13.05 11.91
C ASP A 283 -4.00 -12.35 12.84
N ALA A 284 -3.56 -11.30 13.55
CA ALA A 284 -4.43 -10.54 14.44
C ALA A 284 -5.48 -9.72 13.69
N ILE A 285 -5.11 -9.05 12.59
CA ILE A 285 -6.04 -8.21 11.82
C ILE A 285 -7.21 -9.04 11.27
N PHE A 286 -6.91 -10.19 10.67
CA PHE A 286 -7.92 -11.05 10.08
C PHE A 286 -8.78 -11.72 11.17
N ALA A 287 -8.19 -12.09 12.31
CA ALA A 287 -8.93 -12.75 13.40
C ALA A 287 -9.84 -11.81 14.21
N TYR A 288 -9.46 -10.53 14.39
CA TYR A 288 -10.09 -9.62 15.35
C TYR A 288 -11.56 -9.28 15.05
N GLY A 289 -11.93 -9.17 13.78
CA GLY A 289 -13.32 -8.89 13.41
C GLY A 289 -13.49 -8.54 11.94
N GLU A 290 -14.75 -8.37 11.53
CA GLU A 290 -15.10 -8.03 10.15
C GLU A 290 -14.51 -6.68 9.71
N ASN A 291 -14.34 -6.53 8.39
CA ASN A 291 -13.91 -5.30 7.73
C ASN A 291 -12.55 -4.77 8.23
N LEU A 292 -11.66 -5.67 8.66
CA LEU A 292 -10.30 -5.35 9.08
C LEU A 292 -10.23 -4.27 10.17
N LYS A 293 -11.19 -4.23 11.09
CA LYS A 293 -11.31 -3.18 12.12
C LYS A 293 -10.05 -2.94 12.95
N LEU A 294 -9.21 -3.97 13.14
CA LEU A 294 -7.97 -3.84 13.91
C LEU A 294 -6.93 -2.92 13.22
N VAL A 295 -7.04 -2.68 11.91
CA VAL A 295 -6.18 -1.71 11.18
C VAL A 295 -6.18 -0.34 11.87
N ASP A 296 -7.32 0.09 12.40
CA ASP A 296 -7.46 1.35 13.13
C ASP A 296 -6.63 1.34 14.42
N GLY A 297 -6.69 0.23 15.16
CA GLY A 297 -5.95 0.03 16.39
C GLY A 297 -4.45 -0.04 16.13
N VAL A 298 -4.02 -0.75 15.08
CA VAL A 298 -2.59 -0.88 14.70
C VAL A 298 -2.03 0.48 14.32
N PHE A 299 -2.77 1.26 13.51
CA PHE A 299 -2.37 2.61 13.15
C PHE A 299 -2.09 3.49 14.38
N ILE A 300 -3.02 3.52 15.33
CA ILE A 300 -2.89 4.35 16.54
C ILE A 300 -1.80 3.78 17.46
N SER A 301 -1.71 2.46 17.60
CA SER A 301 -0.66 1.80 18.38
C SER A 301 0.74 2.14 17.87
N MET A 302 0.94 2.14 16.54
CA MET A 302 2.19 2.58 15.91
C MET A 302 2.50 4.05 16.19
N MET A 303 1.51 4.94 16.12
CA MET A 303 1.68 6.36 16.48
C MET A 303 2.11 6.52 17.95
N LEU A 304 1.50 5.76 18.86
CA LEU A 304 1.84 5.79 20.28
C LEU A 304 3.21 5.16 20.57
N TYR A 305 3.64 4.18 19.79
CA TYR A 305 4.97 3.56 19.93
C TYR A 305 6.10 4.58 19.76
N VAL A 306 5.98 5.51 18.80
CA VAL A 306 6.99 6.54 18.53
C VAL A 306 6.82 7.80 19.37
N ARG A 307 5.80 7.84 20.24
CA ARG A 307 5.41 9.02 21.03
C ARG A 307 6.57 9.63 21.81
N ASN A 308 7.24 8.85 22.67
CA ASN A 308 8.27 9.38 23.56
C ASN A 308 9.46 9.95 22.76
N ASP A 309 9.91 9.22 21.72
CA ASP A 309 10.99 9.67 20.84
C ASP A 309 10.64 10.97 20.10
N ILE A 310 9.38 11.16 19.68
CA ILE A 310 8.93 12.39 19.03
C ILE A 310 8.85 13.55 20.02
N VAL A 311 8.24 13.33 21.19
CA VAL A 311 8.05 14.38 22.21
C VAL A 311 9.38 14.82 22.80
N GLU A 312 10.30 13.89 23.08
CA GLU A 312 11.61 14.21 23.63
C GLU A 312 12.48 15.01 22.66
N ARG A 313 12.36 14.77 21.36
CA ARG A 313 13.15 15.49 20.36
C ARG A 313 12.56 16.82 19.95
N ASP A 314 11.23 16.97 20.01
CA ASP A 314 10.51 18.21 19.70
C ASP A 314 10.98 18.88 18.38
N ASP A 315 11.18 18.07 17.34
CA ASP A 315 11.61 18.53 16.02
C ASP A 315 10.62 18.09 14.92
N PRO A 316 10.02 19.03 14.16
CA PRO A 316 9.07 18.70 13.09
C PRO A 316 9.67 17.82 11.99
N THR A 317 10.93 18.09 11.61
CA THR A 317 11.62 17.35 10.54
C THR A 317 11.85 15.90 10.96
N TYR A 318 12.32 15.70 12.18
CA TYR A 318 12.50 14.40 12.80
C TYR A 318 11.20 13.63 12.88
N THR A 319 10.14 14.29 13.35
CA THR A 319 8.81 13.69 13.51
C THR A 319 8.30 13.12 12.20
N LEU A 320 8.31 13.92 11.13
CA LEU A 320 7.87 13.45 9.82
C LEU A 320 8.75 12.30 9.32
N ARG A 321 10.08 12.41 9.45
CA ARG A 321 11.01 11.35 9.05
C ARG A 321 10.75 10.05 9.80
N ARG A 322 10.47 10.12 11.11
CA ARG A 322 10.17 8.98 11.98
C ARG A 322 8.86 8.28 11.60
N LEU A 323 7.85 9.04 11.19
CA LEU A 323 6.57 8.50 10.71
C LEU A 323 6.67 7.94 9.28
N MET A 324 7.51 8.54 8.43
CA MET A 324 7.74 8.04 7.06
C MET A 324 8.64 6.80 7.03
N LYS A 325 9.54 6.66 8.02
CA LYS A 325 10.41 5.50 8.21
C LYS A 325 10.27 5.01 9.64
N PHE A 326 9.31 4.10 9.82
CA PHE A 326 9.00 3.53 11.13
C PHE A 326 10.26 2.87 11.75
N PRO A 327 10.51 3.05 13.06
CA PRO A 327 11.66 2.43 13.70
C PRO A 327 11.49 0.90 13.78
N PRO A 328 12.61 0.15 13.87
CA PRO A 328 12.54 -1.27 14.22
C PRO A 328 11.77 -1.48 15.53
N VAL A 329 10.92 -2.50 15.54
CA VAL A 329 10.15 -2.91 16.71
C VAL A 329 10.78 -4.17 17.29
N PHE A 330 11.26 -4.09 18.53
CA PHE A 330 11.93 -5.23 19.17
C PHE A 330 10.94 -6.33 19.59
N ALA A 331 9.75 -5.94 20.03
CA ALA A 331 8.68 -6.85 20.43
C ALA A 331 7.37 -6.39 19.80
N LEU A 332 6.85 -7.20 18.88
CA LEU A 332 5.63 -6.89 18.14
C LEU A 332 4.36 -7.05 19.00
N ARG A 333 4.36 -8.02 19.91
CA ARG A 333 3.21 -8.40 20.74
C ARG A 333 2.60 -7.23 21.54
N PRO A 334 3.38 -6.40 22.28
CA PRO A 334 2.84 -5.22 22.97
C PRO A 334 2.14 -4.22 22.03
N LEU A 335 2.62 -4.08 20.79
CA LEU A 335 2.02 -3.20 19.78
C LEU A 335 0.64 -3.73 19.35
N ILE A 336 0.52 -5.03 19.11
CA ILE A 336 -0.76 -5.68 18.77
C ILE A 336 -1.73 -5.64 19.96
N ASP A 337 -1.27 -5.94 21.18
CA ASP A 337 -2.08 -5.86 22.40
C ASP A 337 -2.66 -4.46 22.63
N MET A 338 -1.84 -3.43 22.39
CA MET A 338 -2.28 -2.05 22.45
C MET A 338 -3.33 -1.74 21.37
N ALA A 339 -3.13 -2.23 20.13
CA ALA A 339 -4.11 -2.08 19.05
C ALA A 339 -5.48 -2.66 19.42
N VAL A 340 -5.50 -3.88 19.98
CA VAL A 340 -6.71 -4.55 20.45
C VAL A 340 -7.39 -3.73 21.55
N SER A 341 -6.63 -3.29 22.56
CA SER A 341 -7.14 -2.46 23.66
C SER A 341 -7.78 -1.15 23.17
N ILE A 342 -7.18 -0.50 22.18
CA ILE A 342 -7.71 0.73 21.56
C ILE A 342 -9.06 0.46 20.88
N CYS A 343 -9.16 -0.60 20.08
CA CYS A 343 -10.38 -0.96 19.37
C CYS A 343 -11.51 -1.40 20.33
N ASP A 344 -11.19 -2.18 21.37
CA ASP A 344 -12.14 -2.64 22.38
C ASP A 344 -12.74 -1.47 23.17
N ARG A 345 -11.91 -0.49 23.55
CA ARG A 345 -12.36 0.74 24.22
C ARG A 345 -13.24 1.57 23.31
N THR A 346 -12.88 1.71 22.04
CA THR A 346 -13.64 2.49 21.06
C THR A 346 -15.02 1.87 20.84
N SER A 347 -15.11 0.54 20.75
CA SER A 347 -16.37 -0.20 20.61
C SER A 347 -17.29 -0.03 21.82
N LYS A 348 -16.73 0.09 23.03
CA LYS A 348 -17.49 0.38 24.25
C LYS A 348 -17.96 1.83 24.33
N ILE A 349 -17.22 2.77 23.74
CA ILE A 349 -17.56 4.19 23.74
C ILE A 349 -18.62 4.49 22.68
N SER A 350 -18.53 3.88 21.49
CA SER A 350 -19.49 4.07 20.40
C SER A 350 -20.89 3.54 20.72
N SER A 351 -21.01 2.49 21.55
CA SER A 351 -22.31 2.04 22.09
C SER A 351 -22.93 3.03 23.09
N ILE A 352 -22.12 3.90 23.69
CA ILE A 352 -22.55 4.92 24.67
C ILE A 352 -22.80 6.28 23.99
N GLN A 353 -22.10 6.60 22.90
CA GLN A 353 -22.07 7.94 22.28
C GLN A 353 -23.03 8.17 21.10
N GLN A 354 -23.94 7.24 20.78
CA GLN A 354 -24.95 7.41 19.70
C GLN A 354 -25.93 8.58 19.90
N GLN A 355 -25.73 9.48 20.86
CA GLN A 355 -26.62 10.61 21.14
C GLN A 355 -26.07 12.01 20.92
N ASN A 356 -24.79 12.28 20.60
CA ASN A 356 -24.38 13.67 20.40
C ASN A 356 -23.13 13.90 19.52
N LEU A 357 -23.33 14.83 18.57
CA LEU A 357 -22.42 15.87 18.05
C LEU A 357 -21.59 15.66 16.77
N VAL A 358 -21.80 16.65 15.91
CA VAL A 358 -21.03 17.12 14.75
C VAL A 358 -19.72 17.73 15.25
N ASN A 359 -18.56 17.33 14.71
CA ASN A 359 -17.25 17.86 15.12
C ASN A 359 -16.48 18.58 14.01
N PHE A 360 -15.92 19.73 14.38
CA PHE A 360 -14.99 20.55 13.62
C PHE A 360 -13.60 19.89 13.61
N ASN A 361 -12.99 19.72 12.43
CA ASN A 361 -11.73 18.99 12.24
C ASN A 361 -10.55 19.99 12.04
N PRO A 362 -9.62 20.13 13.01
CA PRO A 362 -8.50 21.08 12.93
C PRO A 362 -7.46 20.70 11.86
N VAL A 363 -7.24 19.41 11.58
CA VAL A 363 -6.40 18.94 10.45
C VAL A 363 -7.00 19.39 9.12
N LYS A 364 -8.32 19.30 8.95
CA LYS A 364 -9.05 19.80 7.77
C LYS A 364 -8.89 21.33 7.63
N ALA A 365 -9.04 22.07 8.72
CA ALA A 365 -8.89 23.53 8.71
C ALA A 365 -7.45 23.99 8.36
N LYS A 366 -6.41 23.36 8.91
CA LYS A 366 -5.01 23.64 8.53
C LYS A 366 -4.73 23.29 7.07
N ARG A 367 -5.29 22.19 6.56
CA ARG A 367 -5.16 21.79 5.14
C ARG A 367 -5.83 22.79 4.20
N GLU A 368 -7.03 23.26 4.53
CA GLU A 368 -7.73 24.28 3.75
C GLU A 368 -6.96 25.60 3.74
N LYS A 369 -6.38 26.01 4.88
CA LYS A 369 -5.47 27.17 4.94
C LYS A 369 -4.26 27.01 4.01
N ARG A 370 -3.62 25.83 3.93
CA ARG A 370 -2.50 25.56 3.01
C ARG A 370 -2.93 25.56 1.54
N LYS A 371 -4.09 24.95 1.22
CA LYS A 371 -4.68 25.02 -0.12
C LYS A 371 -4.97 26.47 -0.53
N ALA A 372 -5.54 27.27 0.36
CA ALA A 372 -5.81 28.69 0.14
C ALA A 372 -4.53 29.51 -0.03
N ALA A 373 -3.48 29.25 0.76
CA ALA A 373 -2.18 29.90 0.62
C ALA A 373 -1.53 29.58 -0.73
N LYS A 374 -1.59 28.31 -1.18
CA LYS A 374 -1.10 27.90 -2.50
C LYS A 374 -1.87 28.56 -3.65
N PHE A 375 -3.21 28.55 -3.58
CA PHE A 375 -4.07 29.24 -4.55
C PHE A 375 -3.85 30.76 -4.56
N SER A 376 -3.60 31.37 -3.40
CA SER A 376 -3.30 32.79 -3.28
C SER A 376 -1.94 33.14 -3.89
N ALA A 377 -0.92 32.29 -3.70
CA ALA A 377 0.38 32.46 -4.35
C ALA A 377 0.28 32.32 -5.88
N GLU A 378 -0.50 31.35 -6.37
CA GLU A 378 -0.77 31.16 -7.81
C GLU A 378 -1.58 32.33 -8.40
N LYS A 379 -2.58 32.87 -7.67
CA LYS A 379 -3.33 34.07 -8.08
C LYS A 379 -2.51 35.35 -7.99
N GLN A 380 -1.59 35.49 -7.02
CA GLN A 380 -0.67 36.63 -6.96
C GLN A 380 0.28 36.60 -8.16
N HIS A 381 0.81 35.44 -8.53
CA HIS A 381 1.55 35.29 -9.79
C HIS A 381 0.70 35.64 -11.03
N LEU A 382 -0.59 35.27 -11.07
CA LEU A 382 -1.48 35.56 -12.20
C LEU A 382 -1.97 37.02 -12.25
N SER A 383 -2.05 37.70 -11.11
CA SER A 383 -2.53 39.09 -10.98
C SER A 383 -1.41 40.12 -11.12
N ILE A 384 -0.17 39.74 -10.80
CA ILE A 384 1.03 40.51 -11.19
C ILE A 384 1.19 40.47 -12.72
N SER A 385 0.81 39.36 -13.38
CA SER A 385 0.77 39.24 -14.86
C SER A 385 -0.37 40.01 -15.55
N LYS A 386 -1.38 40.52 -14.84
CA LYS A 386 -2.58 41.17 -15.42
C LYS A 386 -2.75 42.65 -15.09
N LYS A 387 -1.78 43.27 -14.40
CA LYS A 387 -1.84 44.69 -14.00
C LYS A 387 -0.98 45.65 -14.83
N GLU A 388 -0.40 45.19 -15.93
CA GLU A 388 0.23 46.06 -16.92
C GLU A 388 -0.56 46.00 -18.22
N ASP A 389 -1.60 46.82 -18.37
CA ASP A 389 -2.05 47.32 -19.68
C ASP A 389 -3.09 48.46 -19.54
N ILE A 390 -2.99 49.45 -20.45
CA ILE A 390 -3.79 50.69 -20.67
C ILE A 390 -3.29 51.90 -19.82
N THR A 391 -2.70 53.01 -20.31
CA THR A 391 -2.75 53.77 -21.59
C THR A 391 -1.52 54.71 -21.72
N PRO A 392 -1.25 55.34 -22.90
CA PRO A 392 0.09 55.68 -23.36
C PRO A 392 0.52 57.12 -23.05
N SER A 393 1.81 57.28 -22.72
CA SER A 393 2.52 58.55 -22.88
C SER A 393 3.93 58.26 -23.40
N ASN A 394 4.23 58.84 -24.56
CA ASN A 394 5.52 58.81 -25.25
C ASN A 394 6.69 59.03 -24.29
N GLN A 395 7.55 58.03 -24.16
CA GLN A 395 8.99 58.17 -24.03
C GLN A 395 9.62 56.83 -24.39
N GLN A 396 10.28 56.77 -25.55
CA GLN A 396 11.15 55.66 -25.90
C GLN A 396 12.30 55.58 -24.89
N SER A 397 12.31 54.53 -24.07
CA SER A 397 13.52 54.03 -23.43
C SER A 397 13.75 52.60 -23.89
N SER A 398 14.70 52.42 -24.79
CA SER A 398 15.20 51.15 -25.31
C SER A 398 15.68 50.24 -24.16
N ILE A 399 15.07 49.07 -24.02
CA ILE A 399 15.54 48.01 -23.10
C ILE A 399 16.67 47.24 -23.81
N PRO A 400 17.85 47.06 -23.19
CA PRO A 400 18.97 46.35 -23.81
C PRO A 400 18.70 44.83 -23.88
N VAL A 401 18.86 44.26 -25.07
CA VAL A 401 18.74 42.82 -25.33
C VAL A 401 19.98 42.11 -24.77
N VAL A 402 19.77 41.10 -23.92
CA VAL A 402 20.84 40.21 -23.43
C VAL A 402 21.29 39.33 -24.59
N GLY A 403 22.58 39.41 -24.96
CA GLY A 403 23.15 38.71 -26.12
C GLY A 403 24.17 37.64 -25.74
N HIS A 404 24.51 36.78 -26.70
CA HIS A 404 25.53 35.75 -26.52
C HIS A 404 26.89 36.32 -26.10
N LYS A 405 27.57 35.60 -25.22
CA LYS A 405 28.96 35.89 -24.84
C LYS A 405 29.93 35.17 -25.77
N LYS A 406 30.96 35.89 -26.24
CA LYS A 406 32.01 35.33 -27.11
C LYS A 406 33.01 34.50 -26.29
N ILE A 407 33.42 33.36 -26.87
CA ILE A 407 34.47 32.50 -26.30
C ILE A 407 35.82 32.95 -26.86
N ASP A 408 36.78 33.25 -25.99
CA ASP A 408 38.16 33.56 -26.37
C ASP A 408 39.08 32.32 -26.19
N LYS A 409 40.01 32.13 -27.12
CA LYS A 409 40.93 30.99 -27.17
C LYS A 409 41.98 31.01 -26.04
N GLY A 410 42.14 32.14 -25.34
CA GLY A 410 42.99 32.26 -24.15
C GLY A 410 42.33 31.85 -22.82
N MET A 411 41.04 31.51 -22.80
CA MET A 411 40.29 31.22 -21.58
C MET A 411 40.48 29.79 -21.07
N SER A 412 40.39 29.58 -19.75
CA SER A 412 40.43 28.24 -19.18
C SER A 412 39.26 27.38 -19.68
N ARG A 413 39.47 26.07 -19.81
CA ARG A 413 38.48 25.13 -20.35
C ARG A 413 37.15 25.15 -19.56
N ASN A 414 37.20 25.47 -18.27
CA ASN A 414 36.00 25.59 -17.43
C ASN A 414 35.23 26.89 -17.74
N LYS A 415 35.92 28.01 -17.96
CA LYS A 415 35.30 29.27 -18.38
C LYS A 415 34.65 29.17 -19.77
N GLN A 416 35.28 28.47 -20.70
CA GLN A 416 34.72 28.23 -22.04
C GLN A 416 33.41 27.42 -21.97
N LYS A 417 33.39 26.32 -21.19
CA LYS A 417 32.17 25.51 -20.98
C LYS A 417 31.05 26.30 -20.31
N LEU A 418 31.37 27.17 -19.35
CA LEU A 418 30.37 27.96 -18.66
C LEU A 418 29.67 28.96 -19.60
N ILE A 419 30.43 29.59 -20.50
CA ILE A 419 29.90 30.48 -21.54
C ILE A 419 29.04 29.71 -22.56
N GLU A 420 29.44 28.49 -22.92
CA GLU A 420 28.69 27.62 -23.84
C GLU A 420 27.33 27.22 -23.25
N ILE A 421 27.29 26.85 -21.96
CA ILE A 421 26.05 26.56 -21.23
C ILE A 421 25.17 27.82 -21.15
N TYR A 422 25.75 28.98 -20.87
CA TYR A 422 25.03 30.25 -20.81
C TYR A 422 24.38 30.61 -22.16
N ASN A 423 25.11 30.45 -23.27
CA ASN A 423 24.61 30.73 -24.60
C ASN A 423 23.46 29.77 -25.00
N ASN A 424 23.58 28.48 -24.68
CA ASN A 424 22.50 27.52 -24.93
C ASN A 424 21.24 27.84 -24.12
N LEU A 425 21.38 28.37 -22.90
CA LEU A 425 20.26 28.80 -22.08
C LEU A 425 19.57 30.06 -22.63
N ILE A 426 20.32 30.95 -23.29
CA ILE A 426 19.74 32.07 -24.05
C ILE A 426 18.91 31.54 -25.22
N ASP A 427 19.40 30.55 -25.97
CA ASP A 427 18.69 30.00 -27.13
C ASP A 427 17.40 29.24 -26.75
N LEU A 428 17.37 28.63 -25.56
CA LEU A 428 16.21 27.92 -25.01
C LEU A 428 15.17 28.83 -24.37
N ALA A 429 15.55 30.06 -24.02
CA ALA A 429 14.67 31.03 -23.39
C ALA A 429 13.79 31.72 -24.43
N GLY A 430 12.46 31.57 -24.30
CA GLY A 430 11.49 32.19 -25.20
C GLY A 430 11.45 33.71 -25.10
N THR A 431 10.70 34.36 -25.99
CA THR A 431 10.58 35.83 -26.08
C THR A 431 9.65 36.46 -25.02
N THR A 432 9.49 35.84 -23.84
CA THR A 432 8.62 36.37 -22.79
C THR A 432 9.39 37.26 -21.81
N ASN A 433 8.74 38.26 -21.22
CA ASN A 433 9.37 39.20 -20.28
C ASN A 433 9.94 38.51 -19.02
N ASN A 434 9.34 37.38 -18.60
CA ASN A 434 9.84 36.57 -17.48
C ASN A 434 11.13 35.82 -17.82
N ASP A 435 11.30 35.43 -19.09
CA ASP A 435 12.52 34.76 -19.54
C ASP A 435 13.70 35.74 -19.56
N HIS A 436 13.48 37.02 -19.92
CA HIS A 436 14.51 38.06 -19.86
C HIS A 436 14.98 38.39 -18.42
N ILE A 437 14.09 38.38 -17.43
CA ILE A 437 14.47 38.61 -16.02
C ILE A 437 15.33 37.44 -15.52
N ARG A 438 14.92 36.20 -15.81
CA ARG A 438 15.69 35.00 -15.46
C ARG A 438 17.04 34.96 -16.17
N LEU A 439 17.09 35.36 -17.44
CA LEU A 439 18.36 35.45 -18.18
C LEU A 439 19.32 36.46 -17.57
N LYS A 440 18.85 37.60 -17.03
CA LYS A 440 19.72 38.55 -16.32
C LYS A 440 20.26 38.01 -15.00
N GLU A 441 19.45 37.25 -14.26
CA GLU A 441 19.91 36.57 -13.03
C GLU A 441 20.94 35.49 -13.36
N ILE A 442 20.69 34.69 -14.40
CA ILE A 442 21.64 33.69 -14.90
C ILE A 442 22.92 34.37 -15.40
N GLU A 443 22.82 35.49 -16.12
CA GLU A 443 23.97 36.25 -16.60
C GLU A 443 24.84 36.76 -15.45
N LYS A 444 24.21 37.24 -14.38
CA LYS A 444 24.88 37.68 -13.15
C LYS A 444 25.60 36.51 -12.47
N MET A 445 24.91 35.38 -12.28
CA MET A 445 25.52 34.17 -11.70
C MET A 445 26.70 33.66 -12.53
N VAL A 446 26.58 33.66 -13.85
CA VAL A 446 27.67 33.26 -14.76
C VAL A 446 28.85 34.23 -14.64
N ASN A 447 28.60 35.54 -14.55
CA ASN A 447 29.68 36.52 -14.34
C ASN A 447 30.37 36.36 -12.98
N ASP A 448 29.60 36.10 -11.91
CA ASP A 448 30.15 35.89 -10.57
C ASP A 448 31.06 34.64 -10.55
N VAL A 449 30.59 33.52 -11.10
CA VAL A 449 31.38 32.28 -11.23
C VAL A 449 32.60 32.46 -12.15
N MET A 450 32.49 33.28 -13.19
CA MET A 450 33.59 33.61 -14.11
C MET A 450 34.70 34.45 -13.45
N ASN A 451 34.36 35.24 -12.43
CA ASN A 451 35.31 36.01 -11.64
C ASN A 451 36.00 35.18 -10.56
N ASP A 452 35.31 34.15 -10.05
CA ASP A 452 35.85 33.21 -9.05
C ASP A 452 36.74 32.11 -9.67
N LEU A 453 36.53 31.77 -10.94
CA LEU A 453 37.37 30.89 -11.76
C LEU A 453 38.55 31.64 -12.41
#